data_AF-T1C5E3-F1
#
_entry.id   AF-T1C5E3-F1
#
_cell.length_a   1.000
_cell.length_b   1.000
_cell.length_c   1.000
_cell.angle_alpha   90.00
_cell.angle_beta   90.00
_cell.angle_gamma   90.00
#
_symmetry.space_group_name_H-M   'P 1'
#
loop_
_entity.id
_entity.type
_entity.pdbx_description
1 polymer ?
#
loop_
_entity_poly.entity_id
_entity_poly.type
_entity_poly.pdbx_seq_one_letter_code
_entity_poly.pdbx_strand_id
1 'polypeptide(L)'
;MLESAASLSELSRSPERPSRATLPHDETAIPIRQLAKQLRLRVRAEQVAVTQCMRLAQRAGDELTRTILRQIASDSLRHAEIVASLGPYIERGVFGAFVAGITPKEIEVLIEGERRAEAQADTELARHLRGTMAILVASMEADERKHADLLQGLLTSGFRPESGGQGPSGRTPRRPGRAGH
;
A
#
# COMPACT_ATOMS: atom_id res chain seq x y z
N MET A 1 -36.23 40.32 17.82
CA MET A 1 -36.94 39.56 16.77
C MET A 1 -35.85 39.16 15.77
N LEU A 2 -35.31 37.93 15.89
CA LEU A 2 -35.69 36.74 15.08
C LEU A 2 -35.34 37.03 13.60
N GLU A 3 -34.40 36.38 12.91
CA GLU A 3 -34.03 34.96 12.92
C GLU A 3 -32.55 34.73 12.55
N SER A 4 -31.98 33.73 13.23
CA SER A 4 -30.72 33.05 12.94
C SER A 4 -30.97 31.81 12.08
N ALA A 5 -29.86 31.25 11.57
CA ALA A 5 -29.69 29.84 11.18
C ALA A 5 -30.07 29.43 9.75
N ALA A 6 -29.20 29.76 8.79
CA ALA A 6 -29.08 29.02 7.52
C ALA A 6 -27.61 28.62 7.21
N SER A 7 -26.76 28.58 8.23
CA SER A 7 -25.43 27.95 8.16
C SER A 7 -25.44 26.77 9.12
N LEU A 8 -24.93 25.61 8.67
CA LEU A 8 -24.77 24.33 9.38
C LEU A 8 -25.73 23.18 8.99
N SER A 9 -25.94 22.93 7.70
CA SER A 9 -26.51 21.63 7.26
C SER A 9 -25.73 20.88 6.18
N GLU A 10 -24.48 21.28 5.87
CA GLU A 10 -23.65 20.56 4.89
C GLU A 10 -22.45 19.79 5.48
N LEU A 11 -22.28 19.78 6.81
CA LEU A 11 -21.12 19.14 7.47
C LEU A 11 -21.41 17.79 8.16
N SER A 12 -22.51 17.11 7.80
CA SER A 12 -22.83 15.77 8.34
C SER A 12 -22.94 14.67 7.28
N ARG A 13 -22.10 14.71 6.24
CA ARG A 13 -21.84 13.50 5.45
C ARG A 13 -20.78 12.68 6.18
N SER A 14 -21.27 11.72 6.97
CA SER A 14 -20.45 10.65 7.55
C SER A 14 -19.63 9.97 6.44
N PRO A 15 -18.35 9.62 6.67
CA PRO A 15 -17.59 8.85 5.71
C PRO A 15 -18.29 7.49 5.52
N GLU A 16 -18.62 7.16 4.26
CA GLU A 16 -19.22 5.88 3.90
C GLU A 16 -18.37 4.74 4.48
N ARG A 17 -19.02 3.84 5.22
CA ARG A 17 -18.39 2.63 5.74
C ARG A 17 -17.85 1.81 4.56
N PRO A 18 -16.59 1.35 4.58
CA PRO A 18 -16.08 0.49 3.52
C PRO A 18 -16.95 -0.77 3.44
N SER A 19 -17.54 -0.97 2.26
CA SER A 19 -18.40 -2.10 1.95
C SER A 19 -17.64 -3.40 2.18
N ARG A 20 -18.20 -4.25 3.05
CA ARG A 20 -17.64 -5.51 3.50
C ARG A 20 -17.66 -6.51 2.33
N ALA A 21 -16.56 -6.62 1.59
CA ALA A 21 -16.35 -7.73 0.68
C ALA A 21 -16.08 -8.99 1.53
N THR A 22 -17.13 -9.76 1.80
CA THR A 22 -17.02 -11.05 2.50
C THR A 22 -16.41 -12.05 1.52
N LEU A 23 -15.16 -12.44 1.75
CA LEU A 23 -14.53 -13.54 1.02
C LEU A 23 -15.24 -14.87 1.38
N PRO A 24 -15.30 -15.85 0.44
CA PRO A 24 -15.86 -17.16 0.71
C PRO A 24 -15.12 -17.85 1.87
N HIS A 25 -15.88 -18.55 2.72
CA HIS A 25 -15.35 -19.31 3.85
C HIS A 25 -14.47 -20.47 3.34
N ASP A 26 -13.16 -20.24 3.27
CA ASP A 26 -12.15 -21.26 3.02
C ASP A 26 -11.89 -22.04 4.33
N GLU A 27 -12.11 -23.36 4.33
CA GLU A 27 -11.84 -24.25 5.48
C GLU A 27 -10.35 -24.26 5.90
N THR A 28 -9.48 -23.63 5.13
CA THR A 28 -8.05 -23.44 5.43
C THR A 28 -7.71 -22.09 6.08
N ALA A 29 -8.71 -21.25 6.38
CA ALA A 29 -8.49 -19.89 6.89
C ALA A 29 -7.80 -19.88 8.26
N ILE A 30 -6.59 -19.33 8.30
CA ILE A 30 -5.86 -19.06 9.55
C ILE A 30 -6.76 -18.19 10.45
N PRO A 31 -7.05 -18.61 11.71
CA PRO A 31 -7.86 -17.82 12.61
C PRO A 31 -7.27 -16.41 12.77
N ILE A 32 -8.12 -15.37 12.78
CA ILE A 32 -7.69 -13.96 12.93
C ILE A 32 -6.73 -13.78 14.11
N ARG A 33 -6.97 -14.46 15.24
CA ARG A 33 -6.09 -14.44 16.40
C ARG A 33 -4.68 -14.98 16.12
N GLN A 34 -4.58 -16.03 15.31
CA GLN A 34 -3.31 -16.61 14.90
C GLN A 34 -2.58 -15.69 13.92
N LEU A 35 -3.28 -15.09 12.96
CA LEU A 35 -2.70 -14.11 12.05
C LEU A 35 -2.20 -12.87 12.81
N ALA A 36 -2.99 -12.31 13.72
CA ALA A 36 -2.58 -11.19 14.59
C ALA A 36 -1.39 -11.57 15.50
N LYS A 37 -1.26 -12.83 15.92
CA LYS A 37 -0.06 -13.31 16.64
C LYS A 37 1.16 -13.33 15.73
N GLN A 38 1.03 -13.80 14.49
CA GLN A 38 2.13 -13.83 13.51
C GLN A 38 2.63 -12.41 13.18
N LEU A 39 1.73 -11.44 12.97
CA LEU A 39 2.12 -10.04 12.74
C LEU A 39 2.92 -9.48 13.91
N ARG A 40 2.48 -9.71 15.15
CA ARG A 40 3.22 -9.26 16.35
C ARG A 40 4.60 -9.91 16.47
N LEU A 41 4.72 -11.20 16.15
CA LEU A 41 6.01 -11.88 16.11
C LEU A 41 6.92 -11.28 15.03
N ARG A 42 6.37 -10.93 13.86
CA ARG A 42 7.14 -10.28 12.79
C ARG A 42 7.64 -8.90 13.21
N VAL A 43 6.78 -8.06 13.80
CA VAL A 43 7.19 -6.74 14.34
C VAL A 43 8.36 -6.89 15.32
N ARG A 44 8.27 -7.85 16.25
CA ARG A 44 9.35 -8.10 17.21
C ARG A 44 10.66 -8.54 16.52
N ALA A 45 10.57 -9.41 15.52
CA ALA A 45 11.74 -9.86 14.77
C ALA A 45 12.44 -8.69 14.05
N GLU A 46 11.66 -7.82 13.41
CA GLU A 46 12.17 -6.62 12.74
C GLU A 46 12.83 -5.65 13.75
N GLN A 47 12.21 -5.38 14.89
CA GLN A 47 12.80 -4.53 15.94
C GLN A 47 14.14 -5.08 16.49
N VAL A 48 14.26 -6.41 16.60
CA VAL A 48 15.52 -7.06 16.96
C VAL A 48 16.57 -6.82 15.87
N ALA A 49 16.21 -6.97 14.60
CA ALA A 49 17.10 -6.71 13.48
C ALA A 49 17.60 -5.25 13.47
N VAL A 50 16.71 -4.27 13.68
CA VAL A 50 17.07 -2.84 13.83
C VAL A 50 18.14 -2.68 14.91
N THR A 51 17.89 -3.20 16.10
CA THR A 51 18.80 -3.06 17.25
C THR A 51 20.16 -3.69 16.97
N GLN A 52 20.17 -4.87 16.37
CA GLN A 52 21.41 -5.58 16.03
C GLN A 52 22.22 -4.83 14.98
N CYS A 53 21.57 -4.37 13.90
CA CYS A 53 22.22 -3.63 12.83
C CYS A 53 22.80 -2.30 13.33
N MET A 54 22.04 -1.55 14.14
CA MET A 54 22.54 -0.30 14.72
C MET A 54 23.71 -0.51 15.67
N ARG A 55 23.69 -1.58 16.48
CA ARG A 55 24.83 -1.97 17.33
C ARG A 55 26.08 -2.30 16.51
N LEU A 56 25.91 -3.00 15.38
CA LEU A 56 27.03 -3.28 14.46
C LEU A 56 27.52 -2.00 13.78
N ALA A 57 26.62 -1.10 13.37
CA ALA A 57 26.97 0.16 12.74
C ALA A 57 27.82 1.04 13.67
N GLN A 58 27.48 1.10 14.96
CA GLN A 58 28.29 1.82 15.96
C GLN A 58 29.72 1.27 16.11
N ARG A 59 29.94 0.00 15.78
CA ARG A 59 31.24 -0.67 15.89
C ARG A 59 32.02 -0.71 14.58
N ALA A 60 31.40 -0.36 13.45
CA ALA A 60 32.03 -0.47 12.14
C ALA A 60 33.12 0.59 11.96
N GLY A 61 34.28 0.15 11.47
CA GLY A 61 35.48 0.98 11.30
C GLY A 61 35.40 1.95 10.12
N ASP A 62 34.56 1.67 9.12
CA ASP A 62 34.42 2.46 7.90
C ASP A 62 32.96 2.92 7.67
N GLU A 63 32.78 4.03 6.96
CA GLU A 63 31.45 4.62 6.75
C GLU A 63 30.57 3.81 5.80
N LEU A 64 31.14 3.12 4.80
CA LEU A 64 30.35 2.36 3.84
C LEU A 64 29.64 1.18 4.51
N THR A 65 30.35 0.46 5.38
CA THR A 65 29.75 -0.59 6.21
C THR A 65 28.69 -0.03 7.15
N ARG A 66 28.90 1.16 7.74
CA ARG A 66 27.86 1.83 8.56
C ARG A 66 26.63 2.14 7.75
N THR A 67 26.78 2.64 6.53
CA THR A 67 25.68 2.95 5.61
C THR A 67 24.86 1.69 5.31
N ILE A 68 25.50 0.58 4.95
CA ILE A 68 24.80 -0.69 4.70
C ILE A 68 23.99 -1.13 5.94
N LEU A 69 24.61 -1.10 7.12
CA LEU A 69 23.94 -1.52 8.36
C LEU A 69 22.78 -0.58 8.76
N ARG A 70 22.94 0.73 8.55
CA ARG A 70 21.85 1.71 8.77
C ARG A 70 20.72 1.53 7.77
N GLN A 71 21.03 1.20 6.51
CA GLN A 71 20.01 0.93 5.50
C GLN A 71 19.16 -0.29 5.88
N ILE A 72 19.81 -1.40 6.24
CA ILE A 72 19.11 -2.61 6.73
C ILE A 72 18.25 -2.29 7.96
N ALA A 73 18.78 -1.50 8.90
CA ALA A 73 18.01 -1.07 10.07
C ALA A 73 16.79 -0.21 9.67
N SER A 74 16.96 0.70 8.70
CA SER A 74 15.85 1.53 8.21
C SER A 74 14.78 0.69 7.51
N ASP A 75 15.17 -0.31 6.73
CA ASP A 75 14.24 -1.23 6.07
C ASP A 75 13.48 -2.08 7.07
N SER A 76 14.17 -2.65 8.06
CA SER A 76 13.50 -3.40 9.14
C SER A 76 12.52 -2.53 9.93
N LEU A 77 12.86 -1.26 10.20
CA LEU A 77 11.92 -0.34 10.84
C LEU A 77 10.68 -0.12 9.98
N ARG A 78 10.87 0.17 8.69
CA ARG A 78 9.78 0.32 7.71
C ARG A 78 8.91 -0.94 7.65
N HIS A 79 9.51 -2.13 7.66
CA HIS A 79 8.76 -3.40 7.68
C HIS A 79 7.91 -3.55 8.94
N ALA A 80 8.45 -3.20 10.11
CA ALA A 80 7.70 -3.23 11.36
C ALA A 80 6.49 -2.29 11.31
N GLU A 81 6.66 -1.09 10.75
CA GLU A 81 5.57 -0.11 10.58
C GLU A 81 4.48 -0.61 9.63
N ILE A 82 4.87 -1.17 8.47
CA ILE A 82 3.93 -1.78 7.52
C ILE A 82 3.12 -2.87 8.23
N VAL A 83 3.77 -3.82 8.89
CA VAL A 83 3.09 -4.94 9.58
C VAL A 83 2.19 -4.43 10.71
N ALA A 84 2.64 -3.44 11.48
CA ALA A 84 1.84 -2.83 12.54
C ALA A 84 0.58 -2.13 11.97
N SER A 85 0.70 -1.45 10.84
CA SER A 85 -0.42 -0.77 10.17
C SER A 85 -1.49 -1.75 9.64
N LEU A 86 -1.09 -2.98 9.27
CA LEU A 86 -2.01 -4.02 8.82
C LEU A 86 -2.82 -4.64 9.97
N GLY A 87 -2.26 -4.66 11.19
CA GLY A 87 -2.85 -5.29 12.38
C GLY A 87 -4.32 -4.90 12.62
N PRO A 88 -4.65 -3.60 12.72
CA PRO A 88 -6.02 -3.14 12.93
C PRO A 88 -7.01 -3.57 11.83
N TYR A 89 -6.58 -3.70 10.58
CA TYR A 89 -7.45 -4.18 9.49
C TYR A 89 -7.78 -5.66 9.68
N ILE A 90 -6.75 -6.47 9.91
CA ILE A 90 -6.88 -7.91 10.10
C ILE A 90 -7.71 -8.24 11.35
N GLU A 91 -7.51 -7.53 12.45
CA GLU A 91 -8.30 -7.70 13.67
C GLU A 91 -9.80 -7.41 13.47
N ARG A 92 -10.14 -6.49 12.55
CA ARG A 92 -11.52 -6.21 12.12
C ARG A 92 -12.04 -7.19 11.06
N GLY A 93 -11.23 -8.15 10.62
CA GLY A 93 -11.56 -9.07 9.52
C GLY A 93 -11.57 -8.41 8.14
N VAL A 94 -10.82 -7.31 7.96
CA VAL A 94 -10.62 -6.64 6.68
C VAL A 94 -9.32 -7.12 6.05
N PHE A 95 -9.42 -7.78 4.90
CA PHE A 95 -8.29 -8.41 4.20
C PHE A 95 -7.96 -7.75 2.86
N GLY A 96 -8.70 -6.71 2.49
CA GLY A 96 -8.46 -5.92 1.28
C GLY A 96 -8.74 -4.45 1.57
N ALA A 97 -7.89 -3.59 1.03
CA ALA A 97 -8.07 -2.15 1.02
C ALA A 97 -7.73 -1.65 -0.38
N PHE A 98 -8.44 -0.60 -0.80
CA PHE A 98 -8.19 0.06 -2.06
C PHE A 98 -7.59 1.43 -1.81
N VAL A 99 -6.81 1.88 -2.78
CA VAL A 99 -6.23 3.21 -2.83
C VAL A 99 -7.35 4.25 -2.72
N ALA A 100 -7.11 5.28 -1.93
CA ALA A 100 -8.01 6.41 -1.74
C ALA A 100 -7.23 7.73 -1.77
N GLY A 101 -7.80 8.78 -2.36
CA GLY A 101 -7.22 10.12 -2.36
C GLY A 101 -6.16 10.38 -3.43
N ILE A 102 -5.86 9.41 -4.30
CA ILE A 102 -4.98 9.55 -5.47
C ILE A 102 -5.62 8.83 -6.67
N THR A 103 -5.27 9.28 -7.87
CA THR A 103 -5.78 8.76 -9.14
C THR A 103 -4.78 7.83 -9.82
N PRO A 104 -5.23 6.90 -10.69
CA PRO A 104 -4.33 6.10 -11.51
C PRO A 104 -3.36 6.97 -12.33
N LYS A 105 -3.83 8.13 -12.80
CA LYS A 105 -3.01 9.04 -13.61
C LYS A 105 -1.82 9.61 -12.86
N GLU A 106 -1.98 9.93 -11.57
CA GLU A 106 -0.88 10.38 -10.72
C GLU A 106 0.16 9.28 -10.52
N ILE A 107 -0.25 8.01 -10.42
CA ILE A 107 0.66 6.87 -10.34
C ILE A 107 1.43 6.67 -11.65
N GLU A 108 0.76 6.80 -12.81
CA GLU A 108 1.43 6.73 -14.12
C GLU A 108 2.55 7.77 -14.26
N VAL A 109 2.35 8.98 -13.75
CA VAL A 109 3.36 10.05 -13.76
C VAL A 109 4.59 9.65 -12.93
N LEU A 110 4.39 9.00 -11.78
CA LEU A 110 5.49 8.51 -10.96
C LEU A 110 6.27 7.38 -11.65
N ILE A 111 5.57 6.43 -12.26
CA ILE A 111 6.21 5.32 -13.02
C ILE A 111 7.07 5.87 -14.16
N GLU A 112 6.58 6.89 -14.87
CA GLU A 112 7.34 7.54 -15.94
C GLU A 112 8.58 8.26 -15.38
N GLY A 113 8.51 8.81 -14.17
CA GLY A 113 9.67 9.35 -13.45
C GLY A 113 10.73 8.28 -13.18
N GLU A 114 10.33 7.14 -12.61
CA GLU A 114 11.24 6.01 -12.31
C GLU A 114 11.92 5.49 -13.58
N ARG A 115 11.18 5.33 -14.69
CA ARG A 115 11.75 4.88 -15.97
C ARG A 115 12.79 5.82 -16.54
N ARG A 116 12.62 7.13 -16.36
CA ARG A 116 13.61 8.12 -16.80
C ARG A 116 14.87 8.06 -15.95
N ALA A 117 14.72 7.89 -14.64
CA ALA A 117 15.85 7.71 -13.74
C ALA A 117 16.64 6.44 -14.12
N GLU A 118 15.95 5.32 -14.36
CA GLU A 118 16.56 4.07 -14.81
C GLU A 118 17.27 4.22 -16.17
N ALA A 119 16.65 4.91 -17.14
CA ALA A 119 17.28 5.17 -18.44
C ALA A 119 18.52 6.08 -18.35
N GLN A 120 18.62 6.89 -17.30
CA GLN A 120 19.76 7.74 -17.00
C GLN A 120 20.74 7.10 -16.02
N ALA A 121 20.42 5.93 -15.46
CA ALA A 121 21.26 5.25 -14.50
C ALA A 121 22.59 4.89 -15.17
N ASP A 122 23.66 5.46 -14.61
CA ASP A 122 24.99 5.32 -15.17
C ASP A 122 25.54 3.92 -14.89
N THR A 123 25.19 2.98 -15.76
CA THR A 123 25.70 1.59 -15.77
C THR A 123 27.23 1.52 -15.84
N GLU A 124 27.92 2.62 -16.12
CA GLU A 124 29.38 2.71 -16.09
C GLU A 124 29.93 2.83 -14.68
N LEU A 125 29.26 3.52 -13.76
CA LEU A 125 29.71 3.68 -12.39
C LEU A 125 29.80 2.32 -11.66
N ALA A 126 28.75 1.50 -11.76
CA ALA A 126 28.71 0.19 -11.11
C ALA A 126 29.84 -0.75 -11.57
N ARG A 127 30.28 -0.66 -12.83
CA ARG A 127 31.34 -1.51 -13.41
C ARG A 127 32.73 -1.24 -12.81
N HIS A 128 32.96 -0.04 -12.31
CA HIS A 128 34.25 0.39 -11.76
C HIS A 128 34.36 0.23 -10.24
N LEU A 129 33.23 0.04 -9.55
CA LEU A 129 33.20 -0.10 -8.10
C LEU A 129 33.38 -1.55 -7.67
N ARG A 130 33.97 -1.76 -6.48
CA ARG A 130 34.20 -3.07 -5.86
C ARG A 130 33.85 -3.03 -4.37
N GLY A 131 33.69 -4.20 -3.76
CA GLY A 131 33.44 -4.33 -2.33
C GLY A 131 32.17 -3.64 -1.87
N THR A 132 32.21 -2.94 -0.74
CA THR A 132 31.06 -2.26 -0.12
C THR A 132 30.45 -1.17 -1.01
N MET A 133 31.25 -0.50 -1.85
CA MET A 133 30.72 0.50 -2.79
C MET A 133 29.81 -0.14 -3.85
N ALA A 134 30.23 -1.28 -4.42
CA ALA A 134 29.43 -2.00 -5.40
C ALA A 134 28.12 -2.53 -4.79
N ILE A 135 28.15 -2.97 -3.53
CA ILE A 135 26.96 -3.41 -2.79
C ILE A 135 25.95 -2.27 -2.65
N LEU A 136 26.41 -1.06 -2.30
CA LEU A 136 25.53 0.09 -2.12
C LEU A 136 24.88 0.54 -3.44
N VAL A 137 25.63 0.57 -4.54
CA VAL A 137 25.07 0.90 -5.85
C VAL A 137 24.05 -0.15 -6.29
N ALA A 138 24.38 -1.44 -6.16
CA ALA A 138 23.44 -2.52 -6.49
C ALA A 138 22.17 -2.46 -5.63
N SER A 139 22.29 -2.03 -4.37
CA SER A 139 21.13 -1.85 -3.50
C SER A 139 20.24 -0.70 -3.95
N MET A 140 20.82 0.43 -4.36
CA MET A 140 20.07 1.57 -4.87
C MET A 140 19.27 1.20 -6.12
N GLU A 141 19.90 0.51 -7.08
CA GLU A 141 19.23 0.01 -8.28
C GLU A 141 18.11 -1.00 -7.96
N ALA A 142 18.29 -1.80 -6.90
CA ALA A 142 17.26 -2.73 -6.45
C ALA A 142 16.04 -2.01 -5.85
N ASP A 143 16.26 -0.90 -5.14
CA ASP A 143 15.19 -0.08 -4.60
C ASP A 143 14.40 0.64 -5.70
N GLU A 144 15.07 1.15 -6.74
CA GLU A 144 14.41 1.74 -7.92
C GLU A 144 13.47 0.74 -8.61
N ARG A 145 13.96 -0.49 -8.88
CA ARG A 145 13.12 -1.56 -9.44
C ARG A 145 11.93 -1.88 -8.53
N LYS A 146 12.17 -1.97 -7.22
CA LYS A 146 11.12 -2.21 -6.23
C LYS A 146 10.08 -1.09 -6.21
N HIS A 147 10.47 0.18 -6.38
CA HIS A 147 9.52 1.29 -6.47
C HIS A 147 8.61 1.15 -7.70
N ALA A 148 9.19 0.85 -8.87
CA ALA A 148 8.42 0.63 -10.09
C ALA A 148 7.42 -0.53 -9.93
N ASP A 149 7.84 -1.64 -9.32
CA ASP A 149 6.96 -2.81 -9.05
C ASP A 149 5.81 -2.46 -8.12
N LEU A 150 6.07 -1.69 -7.05
CA LEU A 150 5.02 -1.26 -6.11
C LEU A 150 4.00 -0.35 -6.80
N LEU A 151 4.45 0.62 -7.59
CA LEU A 151 3.57 1.52 -8.34
C LEU A 151 2.73 0.75 -9.38
N GLN A 152 3.34 -0.19 -10.09
CA GLN A 152 2.62 -1.05 -11.03
C GLN A 152 1.61 -1.96 -10.32
N GLY A 153 1.93 -2.44 -9.12
CA GLY A 153 1.01 -3.16 -8.25
C GLY A 153 -0.22 -2.33 -7.90
N LEU A 154 -0.05 -1.04 -7.59
CA LEU A 154 -1.18 -0.13 -7.33
C LEU A 154 -2.11 -0.02 -8.54
N LEU A 155 -1.58 0.13 -9.76
CA LEU A 155 -2.40 0.18 -10.99
C LEU A 155 -3.14 -1.14 -11.26
N THR A 156 -2.52 -2.27 -10.93
CA THR A 156 -3.05 -3.60 -11.26
C THR A 156 -4.11 -4.07 -10.27
N SER A 157 -3.92 -3.81 -8.98
CA SER A 157 -4.77 -4.36 -7.91
C SER A 157 -5.14 -3.37 -6.80
N GLY A 158 -4.53 -2.17 -6.79
CA GLY A 158 -4.75 -1.17 -5.76
C GLY A 158 -6.03 -0.35 -5.94
N PHE A 159 -6.52 -0.18 -7.17
CA PHE A 159 -7.77 0.54 -7.45
C PHE A 159 -8.98 -0.40 -7.45
N ARG A 160 -10.14 0.12 -7.06
CA ARG A 160 -11.40 -0.63 -7.19
C ARG A 160 -11.64 -0.89 -8.68
N PRO A 161 -11.98 -2.13 -9.09
CA PRO A 161 -12.43 -2.36 -10.45
C PRO A 161 -13.63 -1.45 -10.70
N GLU A 162 -13.62 -0.69 -11.80
CA GLU A 162 -14.80 0.07 -12.20
C GLU A 162 -15.93 -0.93 -12.36
N SER A 163 -16.92 -0.86 -11.48
CA SER A 163 -18.12 -1.68 -11.58
C SER A 163 -18.69 -1.49 -12.97
N GLY A 164 -18.62 -2.53 -13.81
CA GLY A 164 -19.12 -2.50 -15.18
C GLY A 164 -20.50 -1.85 -15.20
N GLY A 165 -20.65 -0.82 -16.03
CA GLY A 165 -21.89 -0.06 -16.14
C GLY A 165 -23.08 -1.00 -16.27
N GLN A 166 -23.96 -0.98 -15.28
CA GLN A 166 -25.34 -1.36 -15.52
C GLN A 166 -25.90 -0.35 -16.52
N GLY A 167 -25.90 -0.74 -17.80
CA GLY A 167 -26.72 -0.08 -18.80
C GLY A 167 -28.17 -0.01 -18.30
N PRO A 168 -28.95 1.01 -18.70
CA PRO A 168 -30.31 1.20 -18.22
C PRO A 168 -31.20 0.08 -18.79
N SER A 169 -31.32 -1.04 -18.07
CA SER A 169 -32.24 -2.12 -18.39
C SER A 169 -33.42 -2.06 -17.43
N GLY A 170 -34.63 -1.94 -18.00
CA GLY A 170 -35.87 -2.15 -17.27
C GLY A 170 -36.91 -1.04 -17.39
N ARG A 171 -37.17 -0.51 -18.59
CA ARG A 171 -38.50 0.04 -18.89
C ARG A 171 -39.51 -1.10 -18.74
N THR A 172 -40.23 -1.12 -17.63
CA THR A 172 -41.39 -1.98 -17.43
C THR A 172 -42.47 -1.63 -18.46
N PRO A 173 -43.05 -2.59 -19.19
CA PRO A 173 -44.20 -2.32 -20.04
C PRO A 173 -45.40 -1.96 -19.16
N ARG A 174 -45.97 -0.76 -19.38
CA ARG A 174 -47.28 -0.40 -18.84
C ARG A 174 -48.31 -1.39 -19.37
N ARG A 175 -48.98 -2.11 -18.46
CA ARG A 175 -50.22 -2.88 -18.74
C ARG A 175 -51.25 -1.97 -19.43
N PRO A 176 -51.89 -2.38 -20.53
CA PRO A 176 -53.03 -1.66 -21.06
C PRO A 176 -54.24 -1.83 -20.13
N GLY A 177 -54.97 -0.73 -19.94
CA GLY A 177 -56.11 -0.61 -19.06
C GLY A 177 -57.27 -1.53 -19.44
N ARG A 178 -57.97 -2.00 -18.41
CA ARG A 178 -59.21 -2.75 -18.50
C ARG A 178 -60.35 -1.75 -18.74
N ALA A 179 -60.81 -1.61 -19.98
CA ALA A 179 -62.19 -1.17 -20.25
C ALA A 179 -63.11 -2.34 -19.79
N GLY A 180 -64.22 -2.16 -19.08
CA GLY A 180 -65.22 -1.12 -19.27
C GLY A 180 -66.31 -1.71 -20.18
N HIS A 181 -67.31 -2.33 -19.54
CA HIS A 181 -68.67 -2.72 -19.98
C HIS A 181 -69.05 -4.15 -19.59
#